data_AF-A0AAD5E7K9-F1
#
_entry.id   AF-A0AAD5E7K9-F1
#
_cell.length_a   1.000
_cell.length_b   1.000
_cell.length_c   1.000
_cell.angle_alpha   90.00
_cell.angle_beta   90.00
_cell.angle_gamma   90.00
#
_symmetry.space_group_name_H-M   'P 1'
#
loop_
_entity.id
_entity.type
_entity.pdbx_description
1 polymer ?
#
loop_
_entity_poly.entity_id
_entity_poly.type
_entity_poly.pdbx_seq_one_letter_code
_entity_poly.pdbx_strand_id
1 'polypeptide(L)'
;MTAKKAAEEEKDKIEKELNELKSKQSQGAAAGISDEESQKLKEEKDAAEASLARLKVKLSMLENKNKKLEEKLGATTVTRTPLTSTSNDSSVAVTYSGEKREAEQIVQEPAAKKQHTE
;
A
#
# COMPACT_ATOMS: atom_id res chain seq x y z
N MET A 1 8.78 3.12 -2.71
CA MET A 1 8.22 2.95 -1.35
C MET A 1 6.74 3.28 -1.38
N THR A 2 5.91 2.56 -0.62
CA THR A 2 4.47 2.90 -0.47
C THR A 2 4.28 3.90 0.67
N ALA A 3 3.19 4.69 0.63
CA ALA A 3 2.87 5.67 1.68
C ALA A 3 2.69 5.02 3.07
N LYS A 4 2.25 3.75 3.13
CA LYS A 4 2.16 2.97 4.36
C LYS A 4 3.54 2.71 4.95
N LYS A 5 4.48 2.23 4.13
CA LYS A 5 5.84 1.91 4.57
C LYS A 5 6.59 3.15 5.06
N ALA A 6 6.44 4.28 4.39
CA ALA A 6 7.02 5.55 4.84
C ALA A 6 6.46 5.99 6.22
N ALA A 7 5.15 5.81 6.45
CA ALA A 7 4.53 6.14 7.73
C ALA A 7 4.92 5.17 8.87
N GLU A 8 5.20 3.89 8.54
CA GLU A 8 5.78 2.92 9.49
C GLU A 8 7.21 3.31 9.88
N GLU A 9 8.06 3.65 8.91
CA GLU A 9 9.44 4.10 9.15
C GLU A 9 9.49 5.38 10.01
N GLU A 10 8.62 6.36 9.74
CA GLU A 10 8.49 7.56 10.59
C GLU A 10 8.01 7.23 12.00
N LYS A 11 7.03 6.31 12.12
CA LYS A 11 6.52 5.87 13.43
C LYS A 11 7.64 5.25 14.26
N ASP A 12 8.41 4.34 13.68
CA ASP A 12 9.49 3.63 14.37
C ASP A 12 10.60 4.59 14.80
N LYS A 13 10.92 5.59 13.96
CA LYS A 13 11.85 6.65 14.31
C LYS A 13 11.37 7.47 15.52
N ILE A 14 10.11 7.87 15.54
CA ILE A 14 9.53 8.63 16.66
C ILE A 14 9.45 7.78 17.92
N GLU A 15 9.14 6.48 17.83
CA GLU A 15 9.17 5.57 19.00
C GLU A 15 10.57 5.49 19.61
N LYS A 16 11.60 5.49 18.76
CA LYS A 16 12.99 5.51 19.22
C LYS A 16 13.34 6.84 19.91
N GLU A 17 13.02 7.98 19.29
CA GLU A 17 13.24 9.31 19.88
C GLU A 17 12.49 9.46 21.21
N LEU A 18 11.27 8.93 21.31
CA LEU A 18 10.49 8.93 22.54
C LEU A 18 11.18 8.17 23.68
N ASN A 19 11.73 6.99 23.38
CA ASN A 19 12.46 6.18 24.36
C ASN A 19 13.75 6.86 24.80
N GLU A 20 14.45 7.51 23.89
CA GLU A 20 15.64 8.30 24.21
C GLU A 20 15.28 9.50 25.11
N LEU A 21 14.19 10.23 24.83
CA LEU A 21 13.71 11.33 25.66
C LEU A 21 13.30 10.86 27.06
N LYS A 22 12.60 9.73 27.17
CA LYS A 22 12.27 9.11 28.47
C LYS A 22 13.52 8.73 29.25
N SER A 23 14.53 8.18 28.56
CA SER A 23 15.80 7.81 29.18
C SER A 23 16.56 9.04 29.67
N LYS A 24 16.64 10.09 28.84
CA LYS A 24 17.24 11.39 29.22
C LYS A 24 16.50 12.03 30.40
N GLN A 25 15.18 11.98 30.42
CA GLN A 25 14.39 12.49 31.54
C GLN A 25 14.69 11.73 32.83
N SER A 26 14.79 10.39 32.77
CA SER A 26 15.16 9.57 33.93
C SER A 26 16.59 9.83 34.40
N GLN A 27 17.55 9.99 33.49
CA GLN A 27 18.94 10.30 33.82
C GLN A 27 19.08 11.72 34.37
N GLY A 28 18.40 12.69 33.78
CA GLY A 28 18.42 14.08 34.23
C GLY A 28 17.80 14.25 35.61
N ALA A 29 16.71 13.55 35.90
CA ALA A 29 16.12 13.52 37.24
C ALA A 29 17.08 12.96 38.31
N ALA A 30 17.96 12.01 37.94
CA ALA A 30 18.99 11.49 38.82
C ALA A 30 20.23 12.41 38.92
N ALA A 31 20.52 13.20 37.88
CA ALA A 31 21.70 14.07 37.79
C ALA A 31 21.45 15.50 38.32
N GLY A 32 20.21 15.87 38.63
CA GLY A 32 19.86 17.23 39.08
C GLY A 32 19.93 18.26 37.95
N ILE A 33 19.30 17.97 36.82
CA ILE A 33 19.13 18.95 35.72
C ILE A 33 18.31 20.16 36.17
N SER A 34 18.49 21.30 35.51
CA SER A 34 17.73 22.51 35.85
C SER A 34 16.23 22.34 35.56
N ASP A 35 15.40 23.16 36.20
CA ASP A 35 13.95 23.16 35.96
C ASP A 35 13.64 23.50 34.50
N GLU A 36 14.41 24.39 33.88
CA GLU A 36 14.29 24.72 32.45
C GLU A 36 14.62 23.53 31.55
N GLU A 37 15.67 22.77 31.85
CA GLU A 37 16.04 21.58 31.08
C GLU A 37 15.00 20.46 31.25
N SER A 38 14.47 20.29 32.47
CA SER A 38 13.39 19.35 32.78
C SER A 38 12.11 19.70 32.04
N GLN A 39 11.73 20.99 32.03
CA GLN A 39 10.58 21.48 31.30
C GLN A 39 10.75 21.27 29.79
N LYS A 40 11.93 21.59 29.25
CA LYS A 40 12.22 21.38 27.81
C LYS A 40 12.13 19.91 27.41
N LEU A 41 12.69 19.00 28.20
CA LEU A 41 12.57 17.55 27.96
C LEU A 41 11.13 17.08 28.00
N LYS A 42 10.30 17.66 28.87
CA LYS A 42 8.87 17.36 28.94
C LYS A 42 8.14 17.85 27.67
N GLU A 43 8.42 19.06 27.22
CA GLU A 43 7.84 19.60 25.98
C GLU A 43 8.25 18.79 24.74
N GLU A 44 9.52 18.39 24.64
CA GLU A 44 10.02 17.53 23.56
C GLU A 44 9.34 16.15 23.57
N LYS A 45 9.16 15.57 24.76
CA LYS A 45 8.45 14.30 24.94
C LYS A 45 6.99 14.45 24.50
N ASP A 46 6.28 15.47 24.97
CA ASP A 46 4.87 15.70 24.64
C ASP A 46 4.67 15.92 23.13
N ALA A 47 5.59 16.65 22.48
CA ALA A 47 5.58 16.84 21.03
C ALA A 47 5.80 15.52 20.25
N ALA A 48 6.71 14.67 20.73
CA ALA A 48 6.95 13.36 20.15
C ALA A 48 5.75 12.41 20.34
N GLU A 49 5.09 12.41 21.50
CA GLU A 49 3.85 11.65 21.74
C GLU A 49 2.71 12.12 20.81
N ALA A 50 2.55 13.43 20.62
CA ALA A 50 1.55 13.99 19.72
C ALA A 50 1.82 13.59 18.25
N SER A 51 3.09 13.60 17.83
CA SER A 51 3.49 13.20 16.48
C SER A 51 3.25 11.70 16.24
N LEU A 52 3.56 10.87 17.23
CA LEU A 52 3.26 9.43 17.20
C LEU A 52 1.75 9.17 17.04
N ALA A 53 0.91 9.88 17.80
CA ALA A 53 -0.54 9.74 17.72
C ALA A 53 -1.06 10.07 16.31
N ARG A 54 -0.56 11.16 15.70
CA ARG A 54 -0.91 11.56 14.33
C ARG A 54 -0.51 10.50 13.30
N LEU A 55 0.68 9.90 13.44
CA LEU A 55 1.13 8.84 12.54
C LEU A 55 0.29 7.57 12.67
N LYS A 56 -0.10 7.18 13.89
CA LYS A 56 -1.01 6.04 14.11
C LYS A 56 -2.36 6.24 13.41
N VAL A 57 -2.94 7.45 13.51
CA VAL A 57 -4.17 7.79 12.79
C VAL A 57 -3.96 7.71 11.28
N LYS A 58 -2.86 8.28 10.76
CA LYS A 58 -2.53 8.24 9.33
C LYS A 58 -2.38 6.81 8.80
N LEU A 59 -1.72 5.92 9.56
CA LEU A 59 -1.59 4.50 9.24
C LEU A 59 -2.95 3.81 9.16
N SER A 60 -3.81 4.00 10.17
CA SER A 60 -5.16 3.43 10.17
C SER A 60 -5.99 3.92 8.96
N MET A 61 -5.88 5.20 8.58
CA MET A 61 -6.53 5.72 7.39
C MET A 61 -6.02 5.07 6.09
N LEU A 62 -4.71 4.84 5.98
CA LEU A 62 -4.12 4.17 4.82
C LEU A 62 -4.54 2.70 4.74
N GLU A 63 -4.60 2.00 5.86
CA GLU A 63 -5.10 0.61 5.92
C GLU A 63 -6.57 0.51 5.50
N ASN A 64 -7.41 1.42 6.00
CA ASN A 64 -8.82 1.48 5.58
C ASN A 64 -8.98 1.78 4.09
N LYS A 65 -8.14 2.65 3.52
CA LYS A 65 -8.13 2.93 2.08
C LYS A 65 -7.72 1.70 1.28
N ASN A 66 -6.69 0.97 1.71
CA ASN A 66 -6.26 -0.27 1.06
C ASN A 66 -7.37 -1.32 1.09
N LYS A 67 -8.00 -1.54 2.25
CA LYS A 67 -9.14 -2.47 2.37
C LYS A 67 -10.28 -2.14 1.41
N LYS A 68 -10.65 -0.85 1.30
CA LYS A 68 -11.68 -0.41 0.34
C LYS A 68 -11.29 -0.62 -1.12
N LEU A 69 -10.01 -0.50 -1.46
CA LEU A 69 -9.52 -0.78 -2.80
C LEU A 69 -9.56 -2.27 -3.10
N GLU A 70 -9.14 -3.11 -2.16
CA GLU A 70 -9.24 -4.58 -2.26
C GLU A 70 -10.69 -5.04 -2.45
N GLU A 71 -11.64 -4.47 -1.69
CA GLU A 71 -13.07 -4.77 -1.85
C GLU A 71 -13.59 -4.40 -3.24
N LYS A 72 -13.22 -3.22 -3.76
CA LYS A 72 -13.60 -2.80 -5.13
C LYS A 72 -13.00 -3.69 -6.21
N LEU A 73 -11.74 -4.08 -6.07
CA LEU A 73 -11.06 -4.98 -7.02
C LEU A 73 -11.61 -6.41 -6.96
N GLY A 74 -11.93 -6.91 -5.75
CA GLY A 74 -12.63 -8.17 -5.54
C GLY A 74 -14.04 -8.17 -6.15
N ALA A 75 -14.78 -7.06 -6.03
CA ALA A 75 -16.07 -6.91 -6.68
C ALA A 75 -15.97 -6.88 -8.22
N THR A 76 -14.86 -6.37 -8.77
CA THR A 76 -14.65 -6.27 -10.23
C THR A 76 -14.26 -7.62 -10.86
N THR A 77 -13.74 -8.58 -10.07
CA THR A 77 -13.33 -9.90 -10.56
C THR A 77 -14.44 -10.96 -10.50
N VAL A 78 -15.55 -10.71 -9.81
CA VAL A 78 -16.66 -11.68 -9.66
C VAL A 78 -17.78 -11.51 -10.70
N THR A 79 -17.82 -10.41 -11.45
CA THR A 79 -18.67 -10.35 -12.66
C THR A 79 -17.98 -11.01 -13.85
N ARG A 80 -17.62 -12.30 -13.73
CA ARG A 80 -17.50 -13.16 -14.91
C ARG A 80 -18.92 -13.36 -15.42
N THR A 81 -19.33 -12.52 -16.37
CA THR A 81 -20.49 -12.80 -17.22
C THR A 81 -20.37 -14.24 -17.72
N PRO A 82 -21.36 -15.13 -17.47
CA PRO A 82 -21.36 -16.42 -18.13
C PRO A 82 -21.48 -16.15 -19.63
N LEU A 83 -20.42 -16.45 -20.38
CA LEU A 83 -20.50 -16.57 -21.83
C LEU A 83 -21.39 -17.78 -22.12
N THR A 84 -22.70 -17.58 -22.22
CA THR A 84 -23.59 -18.57 -22.83
C THR A 84 -23.31 -18.55 -24.32
N SER A 85 -22.30 -19.33 -24.73
CA SER A 85 -22.12 -19.68 -26.13
C SER A 85 -23.18 -20.71 -26.50
N THR A 86 -24.27 -20.25 -27.13
CA THR A 86 -25.10 -21.14 -27.96
C THR A 86 -24.51 -21.15 -29.35
N SER A 87 -23.65 -22.12 -29.64
CA SER A 87 -23.43 -22.57 -31.01
C SER A 87 -23.24 -24.07 -31.00
N ASN A 88 -24.20 -24.76 -31.60
CA ASN A 88 -24.02 -26.10 -32.15
C ASN A 88 -22.83 -26.05 -33.09
N ASP A 89 -21.69 -26.63 -32.72
CA ASP A 89 -20.96 -27.46 -33.66
C ASP A 89 -20.05 -28.47 -32.96
N SER A 90 -20.00 -29.63 -33.57
CA SER A 90 -19.33 -30.84 -33.14
C SER A 90 -17.81 -30.70 -33.28
N SER A 91 -17.03 -30.94 -32.22
CA SER A 91 -15.83 -31.81 -32.25
C SER A 91 -14.96 -31.72 -30.98
N VAL A 92 -14.86 -32.89 -30.33
CA VAL A 92 -13.68 -33.53 -29.73
C VAL A 92 -12.72 -32.69 -28.87
N ALA A 93 -12.65 -33.08 -27.59
CA ALA A 93 -11.69 -32.66 -26.59
C ALA A 93 -10.23 -33.05 -26.91
N VAL A 94 -9.28 -32.15 -26.63
CA VAL A 94 -7.87 -32.48 -26.39
C VAL A 94 -7.37 -31.66 -25.21
N THR A 95 -6.77 -32.33 -24.23
CA THR A 95 -6.28 -31.76 -22.96
C THR A 95 -4.75 -31.82 -22.83
N TYR A 96 -4.21 -30.87 -22.04
CA TYR A 96 -2.89 -30.81 -21.36
C TYR A 96 -1.63 -30.55 -22.20
N SER A 97 -0.92 -29.45 -21.91
CA SER A 97 0.22 -29.41 -20.96
C SER A 97 0.75 -27.97 -20.85
N GLY A 98 1.09 -27.54 -19.63
CA GLY A 98 1.55 -26.18 -19.39
C GLY A 98 2.95 -25.88 -19.92
N GLU A 99 3.18 -24.63 -20.29
CA GLU A 99 4.44 -23.91 -20.12
C GLU A 99 4.15 -22.41 -20.16
N LYS A 100 4.75 -21.66 -19.24
CA LYS A 100 4.67 -20.20 -19.15
C LYS A 100 5.13 -19.58 -20.48
N ARG A 101 4.43 -18.57 -20.97
CA ARG A 101 5.05 -17.57 -21.86
C ARG A 101 4.77 -16.17 -21.36
N GLU A 102 5.89 -15.49 -21.12
CA GLU A 102 6.02 -14.07 -20.86
C GLU A 102 5.47 -13.26 -22.04
N ALA A 103 5.19 -11.99 -21.74
CA ALA A 103 4.59 -11.01 -22.61
C ALA A 103 5.35 -10.81 -23.92
N GLU A 104 4.61 -10.64 -25.02
CA GLU A 104 5.02 -9.73 -26.09
C GLU A 104 3.79 -9.09 -26.73
N GLN A 105 3.73 -7.77 -26.55
CA GLN A 105 2.75 -6.86 -27.09
C GLN A 105 3.04 -6.68 -28.59
N ILE A 106 2.30 -7.38 -29.46
CA ILE A 106 2.33 -7.10 -30.89
C ILE A 106 1.22 -6.09 -31.20
N VAL A 107 1.65 -4.85 -31.43
CA VAL A 107 0.86 -3.79 -32.04
C VAL A 107 0.47 -4.24 -33.45
N GLN A 108 -0.83 -4.49 -33.71
CA GLN A 108 -1.34 -4.60 -35.07
C GLN A 108 -1.88 -3.25 -35.54
N GLU A 109 -1.12 -2.65 -36.46
CA GLU A 109 -1.50 -1.53 -37.31
C GLU A 109 -2.61 -1.99 -38.29
N PRO A 110 -3.71 -1.23 -38.49
CA PRO A 110 -4.77 -1.66 -39.40
C PRO A 110 -4.37 -1.44 -40.86
N ALA A 111 -4.20 -2.54 -41.60
CA ALA A 111 -3.94 -2.54 -43.04
C ALA A 111 -5.11 -1.92 -43.82
N ALA A 112 -4.76 -1.02 -44.73
CA ALA A 112 -5.65 -0.23 -45.58
C ALA A 112 -6.56 -1.09 -46.48
N LYS A 113 -7.81 -0.65 -46.61
CA LYS A 113 -8.79 -1.11 -47.59
C LYS A 113 -8.25 -0.88 -49.01
N LYS A 114 -8.06 -1.94 -49.80
CA LYS A 114 -8.07 -1.83 -51.26
C LYS A 114 -9.52 -1.97 -51.72
N GLN A 115 -10.11 -0.86 -52.15
CA GLN A 115 -11.37 -0.88 -52.88
C GLN A 115 -11.11 -1.41 -54.29
N HIS A 116 -11.93 -2.38 -54.68
CA HIS A 116 -12.09 -2.87 -56.04
C HIS A 116 -12.72 -1.74 -56.87
N THR A 117 -12.11 -1.38 -57.98
CA THR A 117 -12.73 -0.57 -59.03
C THR A 117 -13.19 -1.54 -60.12
N GLU A 118 -14.46 -1.46 -60.50
CA GLU A 118 -14.99 -2.02 -61.75
C GLU A 118 -14.59 -1.15 -62.95
#